data_AF-H2BUN6-F1
#
_entry.id   AF-H2BUN6-F1
#
_cell.length_a   1.000
_cell.length_b   1.000
_cell.length_c   1.000
_cell.angle_alpha   90.00
_cell.angle_beta   90.00
_cell.angle_gamma   90.00
#
_symmetry.space_group_name_H-M   'P 1'
#
loop_
_entity.id
_entity.type
_entity.pdbx_description
1 polymer ?
#
loop_
_entity_poly.entity_id
_entity_poly.type
_entity_poly.pdbx_seq_one_letter_code
_entity_poly.pdbx_strand_id
1 'polypeptide(L)'
;MVEKITRVHFSKTICLAILGFLLAFPIVAQEKPELKIGGALRFNYNLSSWKDGQKKRGGDFGYDMFRINAAAAYKGIFLNAEYRLYSEDFGGGFLKQGWVGYNFNELDQIHIGLTQVPFGIQQYNSHNWFFNLTYYVGLEDDHDMGVKYLHTGEKFEYQLAFFKNAEELRFGNNTETSPNRYSYDITGRNKEVNQFNGKFIYKFGKESASRLGVSLQYGGLYNLDTEEMGDHNAFAAHYEITKGNWNGKAQFITASHNPENAGGEPTDVVMMAAYGAPYEVAADFNMYSLAISRNVPVEWGPVSNLQFYNDFAFMQKKASGFADSYMNVTGVLVSAGSVYTYIDYAAGYNHSWLGGNFVDDFSKGNPDAKWEARFNINIGYYF
;
A
#
# COMPACT_ATOMS: atom_id res chain seq x y z
N MET A 1 9.70 -44.10 -11.88
CA MET A 1 10.62 -43.33 -11.02
C MET A 1 10.85 -42.02 -11.76
N VAL A 2 10.21 -40.96 -11.28
CA VAL A 2 9.75 -39.82 -12.10
C VAL A 2 10.88 -38.82 -12.34
N GLU A 3 11.33 -38.75 -13.59
CA GLU A 3 11.94 -37.56 -14.19
C GLU A 3 10.82 -36.62 -14.62
N LYS A 4 10.81 -35.38 -14.11
CA LYS A 4 10.19 -34.22 -14.77
C LYS A 4 10.71 -32.93 -14.13
N ILE A 5 11.87 -32.46 -14.61
CA ILE A 5 12.31 -31.08 -14.39
C ILE A 5 11.91 -30.28 -15.62
N THR A 6 10.81 -29.54 -15.50
CA THR A 6 10.38 -28.54 -16.49
C THR A 6 11.24 -27.29 -16.32
N ARG A 7 12.39 -27.23 -17.01
CA ARG A 7 13.13 -25.98 -17.20
C ARG A 7 12.34 -25.11 -18.17
N VAL A 8 11.71 -24.04 -17.68
CA VAL A 8 11.23 -22.97 -18.55
C VAL A 8 12.45 -22.19 -19.06
N HIS A 9 12.88 -22.50 -20.28
CA HIS A 9 13.86 -21.68 -21.00
C HIS A 9 13.15 -20.44 -21.56
N PHE A 10 13.39 -19.27 -20.96
CA PHE A 10 13.06 -18.01 -21.59
C PHE A 10 13.90 -17.86 -22.87
N SER A 11 13.24 -17.98 -24.02
CA SER A 11 13.88 -17.81 -25.33
C SER A 11 14.32 -16.35 -25.52
N LYS A 12 15.56 -16.15 -26.00
CA LYS A 12 16.10 -14.84 -26.43
C LYS A 12 15.17 -14.12 -27.43
N THR A 13 14.29 -14.85 -28.11
CA THR A 13 13.31 -14.31 -29.06
C THR A 13 12.24 -13.46 -28.39
N ILE A 14 11.88 -13.71 -27.12
CA ILE A 14 10.87 -12.91 -26.39
C ILE A 14 11.41 -11.52 -26.03
N CYS A 15 12.69 -11.42 -25.65
CA CYS A 15 13.33 -10.11 -25.41
C CYS A 15 13.44 -9.26 -26.69
N LEU A 16 13.65 -9.90 -27.84
CA LEU A 16 13.70 -9.22 -29.14
C LEU A 16 12.32 -8.74 -29.62
N ALA A 17 11.24 -9.46 -29.29
CA ALA A 17 9.87 -9.07 -29.62
C ALA A 17 9.41 -7.82 -28.85
N ILE A 18 9.80 -7.69 -27.57
CA ILE A 18 9.51 -6.50 -26.75
C ILE A 18 10.28 -5.28 -27.27
N LEU A 19 11.51 -5.46 -27.78
CA LEU A 19 12.31 -4.38 -28.35
C LEU A 19 11.78 -3.87 -29.69
N GLY A 20 11.20 -4.75 -30.52
CA GLY A 20 10.66 -4.39 -31.83
C GLY A 20 9.37 -3.55 -31.78
N PHE A 21 8.54 -3.71 -30.75
CA PHE A 21 7.29 -2.97 -30.61
C PHE A 21 7.50 -1.50 -30.21
N LEU A 22 8.65 -1.17 -29.63
CA LEU A 22 9.00 0.20 -29.20
C LEU A 22 9.40 1.14 -30.35
N LEU A 23 9.69 0.61 -31.55
CA LEU A 23 10.22 1.40 -32.68
C LEU A 23 9.15 1.91 -33.65
N ALA A 24 7.87 1.55 -33.47
CA ALA A 24 6.82 1.81 -34.47
C ALA A 24 5.97 3.07 -34.22
N PHE A 25 6.19 3.82 -33.13
CA PHE A 25 5.35 4.96 -32.76
C PHE A 25 6.08 6.29 -32.99
N PRO A 26 5.46 7.28 -33.68
CA PRO A 26 6.01 8.62 -33.79
C PRO A 26 5.96 9.31 -32.42
N ILE A 27 7.13 9.52 -31.81
CA ILE A 27 7.28 10.10 -30.47
C ILE A 27 7.33 11.63 -30.60
N VAL A 28 6.40 12.34 -29.97
CA VAL A 28 6.60 13.76 -29.63
C VAL A 28 7.44 13.78 -28.35
N ALA A 29 8.76 13.69 -28.52
CA ALA A 29 9.68 13.64 -27.39
C ALA A 29 10.04 15.06 -26.93
N GLN A 30 10.21 15.21 -25.62
CA GLN A 30 10.80 16.43 -25.07
C GLN A 30 12.29 16.52 -25.45
N GLU A 31 12.72 17.67 -25.98
CA GLU A 31 14.10 17.91 -26.45
C GLU A 31 15.08 18.31 -25.33
N LYS A 32 14.58 18.77 -24.18
CA LYS A 32 15.41 19.20 -23.04
C LYS A 32 15.19 18.26 -21.85
N PRO A 33 16.18 18.00 -21.00
CA PRO A 33 15.94 17.30 -19.74
C PRO A 33 15.04 18.12 -18.81
N GLU A 34 14.03 17.48 -18.23
CA GLU A 34 13.19 18.00 -17.15
C GLU A 34 13.58 17.36 -15.82
N LEU A 35 13.62 18.17 -14.75
CA LEU A 35 13.81 17.71 -13.38
C LEU A 35 12.92 18.53 -12.44
N LYS A 36 12.14 17.82 -11.63
CA LYS A 36 11.38 18.38 -10.52
C LYS A 36 11.79 17.65 -9.25
N ILE A 37 12.28 18.40 -8.28
CA ILE A 37 12.56 17.92 -6.93
C ILE A 37 11.46 18.43 -6.02
N GLY A 38 10.91 17.55 -5.19
CA GLY A 38 10.01 17.92 -4.12
C GLY A 38 10.35 17.17 -2.84
N GLY A 39 9.61 17.45 -1.79
CA GLY A 39 9.80 16.77 -0.53
C GLY A 39 8.77 17.10 0.52
N ALA A 40 8.98 16.53 1.71
CA ALA A 40 8.16 16.83 2.87
C ALA A 40 8.96 16.69 4.16
N LEU A 41 8.60 17.48 5.17
CA LEU A 41 9.02 17.27 6.55
C LEU A 41 7.78 17.15 7.43
N ARG A 42 7.70 16.08 8.23
CA ARG A 42 6.55 15.78 9.08
C ARG A 42 6.95 15.53 10.53
N PHE A 43 6.05 15.92 11.43
CA PHE A 43 6.09 15.64 12.86
C PHE A 43 4.76 15.06 13.33
N ASN A 44 4.79 14.28 14.40
CA ASN A 44 3.62 13.67 15.01
C ASN A 44 3.54 13.98 16.50
N TYR A 45 2.37 14.42 16.95
CA TYR A 45 1.97 14.30 18.35
C TYR A 45 1.07 13.08 18.48
N ASN A 46 1.31 12.23 19.48
CA ASN A 46 0.46 11.07 19.74
C ASN A 46 0.20 10.83 21.23
N LEU A 47 -1.01 10.36 21.52
CA LEU A 47 -1.49 9.97 22.83
C LEU A 47 -2.34 8.69 22.71
N SER A 48 -1.81 7.58 23.20
CA SER A 48 -2.35 6.23 23.05
C SER A 48 -2.93 5.71 24.38
N SER A 49 -4.12 5.14 24.34
CA SER A 49 -4.85 4.66 25.54
C SER A 49 -4.15 3.52 26.28
N TRP A 50 -3.35 2.71 25.58
CA TRP A 50 -2.63 1.55 26.14
C TRP A 50 -1.23 1.86 26.68
N LYS A 51 -0.75 3.11 26.56
CA LYS A 51 0.59 3.52 27.00
C LYS A 51 0.53 4.38 28.26
N ASP A 52 0.52 3.75 29.44
CA ASP A 52 0.40 4.46 30.74
C ASP A 52 1.48 5.54 30.96
N GLY A 53 2.73 5.26 30.58
CA GLY A 53 3.80 6.25 30.68
C GLY A 53 3.58 7.47 29.79
N GLN A 54 3.08 7.26 28.57
CA GLN A 54 2.75 8.33 27.63
C GLN A 54 1.55 9.16 28.13
N LYS A 55 0.51 8.50 28.64
CA LYS A 55 -0.65 9.18 29.24
C LYS A 55 -0.25 10.08 30.41
N LYS A 56 0.64 9.62 31.29
CA LYS A 56 1.15 10.41 32.43
C LYS A 56 1.89 11.67 32.01
N ARG A 57 2.55 11.66 30.84
CA ARG A 57 3.24 12.83 30.27
C ARG A 57 2.35 13.72 29.40
N GLY A 58 1.12 13.28 29.10
CA GLY A 58 0.20 14.01 28.23
C GLY A 58 0.49 13.85 26.74
N GLY A 59 1.06 12.71 26.32
CA GLY A 59 1.43 12.43 24.94
C GLY A 59 2.90 12.74 24.62
N ASP A 60 3.33 12.35 23.44
CA ASP A 60 4.69 12.59 22.95
C ASP A 60 4.62 13.31 21.59
N PHE A 61 5.44 14.35 21.39
CA PHE A 61 5.61 15.06 20.12
C PHE A 61 7.00 14.75 19.56
N GLY A 62 7.09 14.26 18.33
CA GLY A 62 8.33 13.77 17.76
C GLY A 62 8.40 13.84 16.24
N TYR A 63 9.59 13.53 15.74
CA TYR A 63 9.87 13.38 14.31
C TYR A 63 9.07 12.22 13.72
N ASP A 64 8.43 12.46 12.57
CA ASP A 64 7.75 11.42 11.79
C ASP A 64 8.63 11.02 10.61
N MET A 65 8.85 11.94 9.67
CA MET A 65 9.53 11.62 8.43
C MET A 65 10.08 12.85 7.71
N PHE A 66 11.23 12.68 7.06
CA PHE A 66 11.73 13.54 5.99
C PHE A 66 11.68 12.78 4.66
N ARG A 67 11.11 13.39 3.63
CA ARG A 67 10.95 12.82 2.29
C ARG A 67 11.64 13.70 1.27
N ILE A 68 12.27 13.04 0.29
CA ILE A 68 12.70 13.66 -0.95
C ILE A 68 12.20 12.84 -2.14
N ASN A 69 11.70 13.51 -3.16
CA ASN A 69 11.26 12.87 -4.39
C ASN A 69 11.76 13.61 -5.63
N ALA A 70 12.01 12.85 -6.68
CA ALA A 70 12.44 13.35 -7.97
C ALA A 70 11.52 12.82 -9.07
N ALA A 71 11.06 13.72 -9.93
CA ALA A 71 10.46 13.38 -11.22
C ALA A 71 11.34 13.96 -12.32
N ALA A 72 11.79 13.12 -13.24
CA ALA A 72 12.62 13.55 -14.37
C ALA A 72 12.08 13.00 -15.68
N ALA A 73 12.31 13.71 -16.78
CA ALA A 73 11.93 13.25 -18.11
C ALA A 73 12.96 13.71 -19.15
N TYR A 74 13.26 12.83 -20.10
CA TYR A 74 14.09 13.16 -21.24
C TYR A 74 13.84 12.17 -22.38
N LYS A 75 13.61 12.69 -23.60
CA LYS A 75 13.41 11.87 -24.81
C LYS A 75 12.37 10.74 -24.68
N GLY A 76 11.24 11.02 -24.03
CA GLY A 76 10.14 10.06 -23.86
C GLY A 76 10.34 9.04 -22.73
N ILE A 77 11.51 9.02 -22.10
CA ILE A 77 11.79 8.25 -20.89
C ILE A 77 11.59 9.16 -19.69
N PHE A 78 10.94 8.66 -18.64
CA PHE A 78 10.73 9.40 -17.40
C PHE A 78 11.09 8.56 -16.18
N LEU A 79 11.35 9.23 -15.07
CA LEU A 79 11.73 8.67 -13.79
C LEU A 79 10.77 9.20 -12.74
N ASN A 80 10.40 8.34 -11.81
CA ASN A 80 9.84 8.75 -10.53
C ASN A 80 10.58 8.01 -9.41
N ALA A 81 11.06 8.77 -8.42
CA ALA A 81 11.71 8.20 -7.24
C ALA A 81 11.30 8.97 -5.99
N GLU A 82 11.08 8.26 -4.90
CA GLU A 82 10.75 8.82 -3.60
C GLU A 82 11.44 8.04 -2.49
N TYR A 83 12.31 8.73 -1.76
CA TYR A 83 12.98 8.20 -0.58
C TYR A 83 12.39 8.83 0.67
N ARG A 84 12.19 8.03 1.70
CA ARG A 84 11.65 8.45 2.99
C ARG A 84 12.61 8.04 4.09
N LEU A 85 12.92 8.99 4.95
CA LEU A 85 13.67 8.79 6.17
C LEU A 85 12.71 8.93 7.35
N TYR A 86 12.28 7.83 7.93
CA TYR A 86 11.50 7.81 9.17
C TYR A 86 12.42 7.80 10.40
N SER A 87 11.85 7.92 11.60
CA SER A 87 12.63 7.64 12.82
C SER A 87 13.11 6.19 12.86
N GLU A 88 14.15 5.89 13.63
CA GLU A 88 14.70 4.54 13.76
C GLU A 88 13.66 3.52 14.24
N ASP A 89 12.76 3.95 15.14
CA ASP A 89 11.62 3.15 15.63
C ASP A 89 10.62 2.72 14.52
N PHE A 90 10.70 3.32 13.34
CA PHE A 90 9.86 3.01 12.17
C PHE A 90 10.71 2.52 10.98
N GLY A 91 11.81 1.81 11.25
CA GLY A 91 12.64 1.16 10.24
C GLY A 91 13.63 2.08 9.52
N GLY A 92 13.69 3.37 9.89
CA GLY A 92 14.65 4.32 9.35
C GLY A 92 14.38 4.71 7.89
N GLY A 93 15.42 4.64 7.04
CA GLY A 93 15.38 5.16 5.68
C GLY A 93 15.21 4.08 4.61
N PHE A 94 14.20 4.21 3.76
CA PHE A 94 13.94 3.29 2.65
C PHE A 94 13.30 3.98 1.44
N LEU A 95 13.42 3.34 0.28
CA LEU A 95 12.86 3.80 -0.99
C LEU A 95 11.39 3.38 -1.04
N LYS A 96 10.45 4.34 -0.98
CA LYS A 96 9.02 4.01 -1.11
C LYS A 96 8.69 3.53 -2.52
N GLN A 97 9.21 4.22 -3.52
CA GLN A 97 9.01 3.89 -4.93
C GLN A 97 10.17 4.41 -5.76
N GLY A 98 10.47 3.72 -6.85
CA GLY A 98 11.56 4.09 -7.75
C GLY A 98 11.49 3.30 -9.04
N TRP A 99 11.16 3.97 -10.14
CA TRP A 99 10.97 3.30 -11.43
C TRP A 99 11.23 4.22 -12.60
N VAL A 100 11.65 3.61 -13.71
CA VAL A 100 11.79 4.25 -15.01
C VAL A 100 10.57 3.88 -15.86
N GLY A 101 10.03 4.85 -16.58
CA GLY A 101 8.87 4.69 -17.42
C GLY A 101 9.08 5.16 -18.85
N TYR A 102 8.20 4.68 -19.72
CA TYR A 102 8.10 5.09 -21.11
C TYR A 102 6.64 5.33 -21.50
N ASN A 103 6.37 6.45 -22.15
CA ASN A 103 5.03 6.80 -22.64
C ASN A 103 4.91 6.31 -24.09
N PHE A 104 3.99 5.39 -24.35
CA PHE A 104 3.66 4.99 -25.72
C PHE A 104 2.83 6.06 -26.42
N ASN A 105 1.95 6.73 -25.65
CA ASN A 105 1.13 7.87 -26.06
C ASN A 105 0.66 8.62 -24.80
N GLU A 106 -0.31 9.53 -24.93
CA GLU A 106 -0.84 10.33 -23.82
C GLU A 106 -1.60 9.53 -22.76
N LEU A 107 -2.08 8.32 -23.09
CA LEU A 107 -2.91 7.48 -22.24
C LEU A 107 -2.17 6.23 -21.72
N ASP A 108 -1.19 5.75 -22.48
CA ASP A 108 -0.53 4.46 -22.27
C ASP A 108 0.94 4.60 -21.87
N GLN A 109 1.30 3.96 -20.76
CA GLN A 109 2.66 3.96 -20.25
C GLN A 109 3.07 2.61 -19.65
N ILE A 110 4.37 2.34 -19.66
CA ILE A 110 5.00 1.22 -18.96
C ILE A 110 5.98 1.73 -17.92
N HIS A 111 6.03 1.09 -16.76
CA HIS A 111 6.94 1.36 -15.66
C HIS A 111 7.75 0.10 -15.32
N ILE A 112 9.03 0.26 -15.03
CA ILE A 112 9.94 -0.82 -14.61
C ILE A 112 10.70 -0.36 -13.36
N GLY A 113 10.62 -1.14 -12.28
CA GLY A 113 11.26 -0.85 -11.00
C GLY A 113 10.37 -1.20 -9.81
N LEU A 114 10.54 -0.47 -8.70
CA LEU A 114 9.70 -0.56 -7.52
C LEU A 114 8.45 0.31 -7.73
N THR A 115 7.33 -0.30 -8.16
CA THR A 115 6.11 0.41 -8.56
C THR A 115 4.91 0.01 -7.71
N GLN A 116 3.97 0.94 -7.52
CA GLN A 116 2.72 0.65 -6.80
C GLN A 116 1.94 -0.53 -7.42
N VAL A 117 1.58 -1.52 -6.61
CA VAL A 117 0.77 -2.68 -6.97
C VAL A 117 -0.66 -2.23 -7.34
N PRO A 118 -1.18 -2.61 -8.52
CA PRO A 118 -2.51 -2.20 -8.96
C PRO A 118 -3.61 -3.02 -8.28
N PHE A 119 -3.93 -2.68 -7.03
CA PHE A 119 -4.94 -3.36 -6.24
C PHE A 119 -5.81 -2.38 -5.45
N GLY A 120 -7.11 -2.71 -5.31
CA GLY A 120 -8.08 -1.93 -4.52
C GLY A 120 -8.20 -0.46 -4.94
N ILE A 121 -8.71 0.39 -4.05
CA ILE A 121 -8.69 1.84 -4.17
C ILE A 121 -7.25 2.33 -4.04
N GLN A 122 -6.82 3.19 -4.96
CA GLN A 122 -5.47 3.77 -4.98
C GLN A 122 -5.55 5.30 -5.02
N GLN A 123 -4.60 6.03 -4.43
CA GLN A 123 -3.56 5.53 -3.51
C GLN A 123 -4.11 5.34 -2.09
N TYR A 124 -5.11 6.13 -1.70
CA TYR A 124 -5.64 6.17 -0.33
C TYR A 124 -7.08 5.63 -0.31
N ASN A 125 -7.31 4.52 0.38
CA ASN A 125 -8.65 3.96 0.63
C ASN A 125 -9.40 4.77 1.71
N SER A 126 -8.68 5.57 2.49
CA SER A 126 -9.23 6.45 3.53
C SER A 126 -8.92 7.94 3.29
N HIS A 127 -9.25 8.80 4.26
CA HIS A 127 -8.99 10.24 4.26
C HIS A 127 -8.07 10.68 5.41
N ASN A 128 -7.63 9.74 6.24
CA ASN A 128 -6.89 9.98 7.47
C ASN A 128 -5.40 9.65 7.33
N TRP A 129 -4.59 9.98 8.34
CA TRP A 129 -3.14 9.73 8.30
C TRP A 129 -2.73 8.26 8.41
N PHE A 130 -3.54 7.44 9.08
CA PHE A 130 -3.26 6.03 9.37
C PHE A 130 -3.58 5.07 8.22
N PHE A 131 -4.08 5.57 7.08
CA PHE A 131 -4.62 4.75 6.01
C PHE A 131 -5.85 3.94 6.48
N ASN A 132 -6.23 2.88 5.75
CA ASN A 132 -7.27 1.94 6.15
C ASN A 132 -6.63 0.64 6.68
N LEU A 133 -7.42 -0.25 7.28
CA LEU A 133 -6.96 -1.57 7.72
C LEU A 133 -6.28 -2.35 6.59
N THR A 134 -6.70 -2.13 5.33
CA THR A 134 -6.13 -2.74 4.13
C THR A 134 -4.64 -2.43 3.93
N TYR A 135 -4.16 -1.29 4.46
CA TYR A 135 -2.76 -0.91 4.40
C TYR A 135 -1.88 -1.87 5.18
N TYR A 136 -2.32 -2.24 6.39
CA TYR A 136 -1.56 -3.10 7.30
C TYR A 136 -1.54 -4.58 6.92
N VAL A 137 -2.06 -4.94 5.74
CA VAL A 137 -2.01 -6.30 5.22
C VAL A 137 -1.57 -6.35 3.75
N GLY A 138 -0.90 -5.30 3.26
CA GLY A 138 -0.32 -5.28 1.91
C GLY A 138 -1.29 -5.03 0.76
N LEU A 139 -2.53 -4.59 1.06
CA LEU A 139 -3.60 -4.46 0.05
C LEU A 139 -4.04 -3.00 -0.20
N GLU A 140 -3.25 -2.04 0.28
CA GLU A 140 -3.37 -0.61 0.01
C GLU A 140 -1.97 0.02 -0.01
N ASP A 141 -1.75 0.97 -0.92
CA ASP A 141 -0.47 1.69 -1.12
C ASP A 141 0.80 0.82 -1.07
N ASP A 142 0.70 -0.38 -1.60
CA ASP A 142 1.77 -1.36 -1.66
C ASP A 142 2.63 -1.21 -2.93
N HIS A 143 3.93 -1.47 -2.86
CA HIS A 143 4.91 -1.28 -3.96
C HIS A 143 5.87 -2.44 -4.06
N ASP A 144 5.98 -2.98 -5.28
CA ASP A 144 6.74 -4.19 -5.60
C ASP A 144 7.69 -4.03 -6.77
N MET A 145 8.67 -4.93 -6.88
CA MET A 145 9.70 -4.94 -7.92
C MET A 145 9.20 -5.65 -9.18
N GLY A 146 8.95 -4.90 -10.24
CA GLY A 146 8.34 -5.48 -11.43
C GLY A 146 8.19 -4.55 -12.63
N VAL A 147 7.27 -4.94 -13.49
CA VAL A 147 6.85 -4.23 -14.69
C VAL A 147 5.35 -3.97 -14.62
N LYS A 148 4.94 -2.73 -14.82
CA LYS A 148 3.54 -2.31 -14.80
C LYS A 148 3.20 -1.56 -16.07
N TYR A 149 2.10 -1.94 -16.71
CA TYR A 149 1.46 -1.18 -17.78
C TYR A 149 0.21 -0.49 -17.23
N LEU A 150 -0.02 0.75 -17.67
CA LEU A 150 -1.18 1.56 -17.32
C LEU A 150 -1.80 2.17 -18.58
N HIS A 151 -3.13 2.13 -18.66
CA HIS A 151 -3.96 2.92 -19.57
C HIS A 151 -4.87 3.87 -18.77
N THR A 152 -4.92 5.15 -19.15
CA THR A 152 -5.68 6.22 -18.46
C THR A 152 -6.71 6.94 -19.32
N GLY A 153 -7.62 6.21 -19.96
CA GLY A 153 -8.70 6.79 -20.78
C GLY A 153 -9.81 7.48 -19.96
N GLU A 154 -10.62 8.33 -20.59
CA GLU A 154 -11.68 9.11 -19.92
C GLU A 154 -12.78 8.25 -19.25
N LYS A 155 -13.14 7.13 -19.89
CA LYS A 155 -14.22 6.23 -19.44
C LYS A 155 -13.68 4.98 -18.74
N PHE A 156 -12.49 4.53 -19.12
CA PHE A 156 -11.89 3.30 -18.62
C PHE A 156 -10.43 3.55 -18.25
N GLU A 157 -10.03 3.01 -17.09
CA GLU A 157 -8.63 2.89 -16.70
C GLU A 157 -8.33 1.42 -16.44
N TYR A 158 -7.15 0.96 -16.81
CA TYR A 158 -6.71 -0.38 -16.42
C TYR A 158 -5.21 -0.44 -16.22
N GLN A 159 -4.81 -1.33 -15.32
CA GLN A 159 -3.44 -1.60 -14.97
C GLN A 159 -3.20 -3.10 -15.04
N LEU A 160 -2.07 -3.49 -15.62
CA LEU A 160 -1.59 -4.86 -15.64
C LEU A 160 -0.16 -4.85 -15.16
N ALA A 161 0.17 -5.70 -14.19
CA ALA A 161 1.52 -5.76 -13.65
C ALA A 161 1.98 -7.20 -13.45
N PHE A 162 3.30 -7.39 -13.59
CA PHE A 162 4.01 -8.56 -13.13
C PHE A 162 5.11 -8.13 -12.17
N PHE A 163 5.12 -8.71 -10.99
CA PHE A 163 6.12 -8.47 -9.96
C PHE A 163 6.95 -9.73 -9.75
N LYS A 164 8.27 -9.58 -9.86
CA LYS A 164 9.19 -10.71 -9.66
C LYS A 164 9.24 -11.10 -8.19
N ASN A 165 9.14 -10.11 -7.32
CA ASN A 165 9.20 -10.19 -5.87
C ASN A 165 8.69 -8.88 -5.26
N ALA A 166 8.46 -8.92 -3.95
CA ALA A 166 8.21 -7.75 -3.11
C ALA A 166 9.36 -6.72 -3.14
N GLU A 167 9.34 -5.66 -2.30
CA GLU A 167 10.49 -4.75 -2.11
C GLU A 167 11.77 -5.49 -1.62
N GLU A 168 12.57 -6.05 -2.53
CA GLU A 168 13.81 -6.78 -2.20
C GLU A 168 15.00 -5.83 -2.08
N LEU A 169 15.59 -5.82 -0.89
CA LEU A 169 16.75 -5.01 -0.53
C LEU A 169 18.00 -5.84 -0.29
N ARG A 170 17.86 -7.19 -0.19
CA ARG A 170 18.92 -8.12 0.15
C ARG A 170 19.05 -9.20 -0.93
N PHE A 171 20.01 -9.02 -1.82
CA PHE A 171 20.30 -10.00 -2.86
C PHE A 171 20.97 -11.25 -2.25
N GLY A 172 20.19 -12.31 -2.04
CA GLY A 172 20.64 -13.58 -1.47
C GLY A 172 19.67 -14.73 -1.80
N ASN A 173 20.11 -15.97 -1.60
CA ASN A 173 19.33 -17.17 -1.92
C ASN A 173 18.43 -17.65 -0.77
N ASN A 174 18.86 -17.49 0.49
CA ASN A 174 18.14 -17.92 1.69
C ASN A 174 18.05 -16.77 2.72
N THR A 175 17.94 -15.54 2.23
CA THR A 175 17.85 -14.35 3.07
C THR A 175 16.39 -13.93 3.20
N GLU A 176 15.94 -13.81 4.45
CA GLU A 176 14.62 -13.27 4.78
C GLU A 176 14.48 -11.83 4.31
N THR A 177 13.26 -11.47 3.95
CA THR A 177 12.94 -10.12 3.52
C THR A 177 13.15 -9.13 4.68
N SER A 178 13.79 -8.00 4.39
CA SER A 178 14.09 -6.99 5.41
C SER A 178 12.79 -6.36 5.94
N PRO A 179 12.59 -6.22 7.25
CA PRO A 179 11.43 -5.52 7.79
C PRO A 179 11.55 -3.98 7.65
N ASN A 180 12.75 -3.45 7.39
CA ASN A 180 13.00 -2.02 7.17
C ASN A 180 12.61 -1.61 5.74
N ARG A 181 11.31 -1.38 5.53
CA ARG A 181 10.69 -1.19 4.21
C ARG A 181 9.38 -0.41 4.33
N TYR A 182 8.84 0.05 3.19
CA TYR A 182 7.57 0.81 3.17
C TYR A 182 6.33 -0.08 3.05
N SER A 183 6.38 -1.04 2.12
CA SER A 183 5.30 -1.95 1.76
C SER A 183 5.12 -3.04 2.80
N TYR A 184 3.87 -3.46 3.02
CA TYR A 184 3.54 -4.53 3.97
C TYR A 184 3.44 -5.84 3.20
N ASP A 185 4.56 -6.56 3.11
CA ASP A 185 4.59 -7.81 2.36
C ASP A 185 4.85 -9.00 3.28
N ILE A 186 4.60 -10.20 2.76
CA ILE A 186 4.97 -11.45 3.42
C ILE A 186 6.49 -11.54 3.62
N THR A 187 6.88 -11.95 4.81
CA THR A 187 8.28 -12.09 5.25
C THR A 187 8.49 -13.36 6.10
N GLY A 188 9.59 -13.39 6.85
CA GLY A 188 10.02 -14.51 7.67
C GLY A 188 10.54 -15.61 6.75
N ARG A 189 9.94 -16.80 6.89
CA ARG A 189 10.33 -17.98 6.11
C ARG A 189 9.65 -18.05 4.73
N ASN A 190 8.79 -17.10 4.38
CA ASN A 190 8.12 -17.04 3.09
C ASN A 190 8.46 -15.75 2.33
N LYS A 191 8.47 -15.83 0.99
CA LYS A 191 8.70 -14.70 0.10
C LYS A 191 7.68 -14.67 -1.03
N GLU A 192 7.08 -13.52 -1.26
CA GLU A 192 6.26 -13.29 -2.44
C GLU A 192 7.12 -13.24 -3.71
N VAL A 193 6.72 -14.02 -4.71
CA VAL A 193 7.42 -14.11 -6.00
C VAL A 193 6.46 -14.34 -7.15
N ASN A 194 6.81 -13.80 -8.32
CA ASN A 194 6.13 -14.04 -9.59
C ASN A 194 4.61 -13.76 -9.53
N GLN A 195 4.24 -12.58 -9.05
CA GLN A 195 2.88 -12.13 -8.89
C GLN A 195 2.36 -11.42 -10.15
N PHE A 196 1.12 -11.70 -10.53
CA PHE A 196 0.36 -10.95 -11.52
C PHE A 196 -0.74 -10.15 -10.83
N ASN A 197 -0.91 -8.91 -11.27
CA ASN A 197 -2.01 -8.06 -10.84
C ASN A 197 -2.75 -7.47 -12.03
N GLY A 198 -4.06 -7.35 -11.90
CA GLY A 198 -4.92 -6.67 -12.85
C GLY A 198 -5.90 -5.77 -12.12
N LYS A 199 -6.06 -4.53 -12.58
CA LYS A 199 -7.07 -3.59 -12.08
C LYS A 199 -7.80 -2.94 -13.23
N PHE A 200 -9.11 -2.79 -13.09
CA PHE A 200 -9.97 -2.13 -14.06
C PHE A 200 -10.91 -1.17 -13.36
N ILE A 201 -11.05 0.05 -13.90
CA ILE A 201 -11.97 1.08 -13.42
C ILE A 201 -12.90 1.53 -14.55
N TYR A 202 -14.19 1.57 -14.25
CA TYR A 202 -15.20 2.23 -15.06
C TYR A 202 -15.60 3.57 -14.45
N LYS A 203 -15.44 4.65 -15.22
CA LYS A 203 -15.79 6.01 -14.83
C LYS A 203 -17.13 6.45 -15.42
N PHE A 204 -17.98 7.05 -14.59
CA PHE A 204 -19.30 7.54 -15.01
C PHE A 204 -19.82 8.67 -14.12
N GLY A 205 -20.97 9.22 -14.53
CA GLY A 205 -21.65 10.33 -13.85
C GLY A 205 -21.38 11.67 -14.52
N LYS A 206 -22.41 12.54 -14.54
CA LYS A 206 -22.33 13.90 -15.11
C LYS A 206 -22.07 14.95 -14.04
N GLU A 207 -22.76 14.83 -12.91
CA GLU A 207 -22.68 15.75 -11.75
C GLU A 207 -21.87 15.16 -10.59
N SER A 208 -21.42 13.92 -10.73
CA SER A 208 -20.63 13.20 -9.74
C SER A 208 -19.53 12.43 -10.46
N ALA A 209 -18.31 12.49 -9.95
CA ALA A 209 -17.21 11.66 -10.43
C ALA A 209 -17.33 10.28 -9.76
N SER A 210 -18.00 9.33 -10.42
CA SER A 210 -18.13 7.96 -9.96
C SER A 210 -17.10 7.05 -10.61
N ARG A 211 -16.49 6.17 -9.81
CA ARG A 211 -15.48 5.19 -10.23
C ARG A 211 -15.88 3.84 -9.65
N LEU A 212 -16.23 2.87 -10.49
CA LEU A 212 -16.45 1.47 -10.10
C LEU A 212 -15.25 0.66 -10.53
N GLY A 213 -14.67 -0.12 -9.62
CA GLY A 213 -13.43 -0.84 -9.89
C GLY A 213 -13.40 -2.27 -9.38
N VAL A 214 -12.56 -3.06 -10.03
CA VAL A 214 -12.22 -4.43 -9.62
C VAL A 214 -10.71 -4.65 -9.71
N SER A 215 -10.18 -5.49 -8.83
CA SER A 215 -8.77 -5.89 -8.84
C SER A 215 -8.60 -7.38 -8.58
N LEU A 216 -7.56 -7.95 -9.18
CA LEU A 216 -7.13 -9.33 -9.02
C LEU A 216 -5.63 -9.36 -8.75
N GLN A 217 -5.22 -10.26 -7.87
CA GLN A 217 -3.83 -10.56 -7.54
C GLN A 217 -3.67 -12.07 -7.42
N TYR A 218 -2.61 -12.61 -8.02
CA TYR A 218 -2.24 -14.02 -7.91
C TYR A 218 -0.72 -14.16 -8.03
N GLY A 219 -0.08 -14.83 -7.09
CA GLY A 219 1.37 -15.00 -7.06
C GLY A 219 1.81 -16.23 -6.28
N GLY A 220 3.12 -16.48 -6.27
CA GLY A 220 3.73 -17.57 -5.53
C GLY A 220 4.25 -17.14 -4.17
N LEU A 221 4.23 -18.06 -3.21
CA LEU A 221 4.89 -17.93 -1.92
C LEU A 221 6.03 -18.94 -1.84
N TYR A 222 7.25 -18.48 -2.02
CA TYR A 222 8.44 -19.34 -1.92
C TYR A 222 8.86 -19.49 -0.46
N ASN A 223 8.84 -20.71 0.05
CA ASN A 223 9.28 -21.01 1.41
C ASN A 223 10.80 -21.28 1.43
N LEU A 224 11.49 -20.65 2.36
CA LEU A 224 12.94 -20.66 2.49
C LEU A 224 13.50 -21.95 3.11
N ASP A 225 12.68 -22.70 3.83
CA ASP A 225 13.07 -23.95 4.50
C ASP A 225 12.74 -25.18 3.66
N THR A 226 11.53 -25.23 3.10
CA THR A 226 11.07 -26.36 2.28
C THR A 226 11.55 -26.25 0.82
N GLU A 227 11.92 -25.03 0.38
CA GLU A 227 12.21 -24.69 -1.02
C GLU A 227 11.03 -24.93 -1.98
N GLU A 228 9.82 -25.06 -1.42
CA GLU A 228 8.58 -25.29 -2.17
C GLU A 228 7.86 -23.97 -2.46
N MET A 229 7.01 -24.01 -3.49
CA MET A 229 6.25 -22.86 -3.97
C MET A 229 4.77 -23.06 -3.62
N GLY A 230 4.30 -22.33 -2.62
CA GLY A 230 2.88 -22.14 -2.37
C GLY A 230 2.28 -21.03 -3.25
N ASP A 231 1.06 -20.62 -2.94
CA ASP A 231 0.35 -19.58 -3.68
C ASP A 231 -0.31 -18.56 -2.75
N HIS A 232 -0.63 -17.40 -3.31
CA HIS A 232 -1.55 -16.47 -2.68
C HIS A 232 -2.37 -15.74 -3.74
N ASN A 233 -3.55 -15.29 -3.33
CA ASN A 233 -4.48 -14.63 -4.22
C ASN A 233 -5.37 -13.64 -3.48
N ALA A 234 -5.80 -12.60 -4.20
CA ALA A 234 -6.76 -11.64 -3.68
C ALA A 234 -7.67 -11.10 -4.79
N PHE A 235 -8.89 -10.76 -4.41
CA PHE A 235 -9.87 -10.08 -5.23
C PHE A 235 -10.41 -8.85 -4.50
N ALA A 236 -10.59 -7.75 -5.23
CA ALA A 236 -11.25 -6.56 -4.71
C ALA A 236 -12.37 -6.08 -5.63
N ALA A 237 -13.45 -5.57 -5.03
CA ALA A 237 -14.46 -4.76 -5.70
C ALA A 237 -14.63 -3.46 -4.92
N HIS A 238 -14.65 -2.32 -5.61
CA HIS A 238 -14.67 -1.03 -4.94
C HIS A 238 -15.41 0.05 -5.72
N TYR A 239 -15.89 1.05 -5.00
CA TYR A 239 -16.61 2.19 -5.55
C TYR A 239 -16.16 3.49 -4.88
N GLU A 240 -15.90 4.51 -5.69
CA GLU A 240 -15.57 5.85 -5.23
C GLU A 240 -16.54 6.85 -5.89
N ILE A 241 -17.01 7.83 -5.11
CA ILE A 241 -17.85 8.91 -5.60
C ILE A 241 -17.40 10.25 -5.01
N THR A 242 -17.24 11.24 -5.88
CA THR A 242 -17.13 12.64 -5.47
C THR A 242 -18.31 13.43 -6.02
N LYS A 243 -19.07 14.11 -5.16
CA LYS A 243 -20.17 14.99 -5.54
C LYS A 243 -20.17 16.27 -4.71
N GLY A 244 -19.89 17.39 -5.37
CA GLY A 244 -19.68 18.67 -4.68
C GLY A 244 -18.58 18.53 -3.64
N ASN A 245 -18.87 18.88 -2.39
CA ASN A 245 -17.89 18.83 -1.30
C ASN A 245 -17.75 17.45 -0.64
N TRP A 246 -18.52 16.45 -1.06
CA TRP A 246 -18.52 15.12 -0.46
C TRP A 246 -17.68 14.14 -1.27
N ASN A 247 -16.93 13.29 -0.58
CA ASN A 247 -16.32 12.09 -1.13
C ASN A 247 -16.76 10.87 -0.32
N GLY A 248 -17.05 9.77 -1.02
CA GLY A 248 -17.38 8.48 -0.43
C GLY A 248 -16.61 7.36 -1.12
N LYS A 249 -16.18 6.37 -0.34
CA LYS A 249 -15.44 5.20 -0.81
C LYS A 249 -15.97 3.95 -0.11
N ALA A 250 -16.15 2.87 -0.85
CA ALA A 250 -16.51 1.57 -0.31
C ALA A 250 -15.72 0.47 -1.01
N GLN A 251 -15.25 -0.52 -0.27
CA GLN A 251 -14.46 -1.62 -0.83
C GLN A 251 -14.70 -2.93 -0.09
N PHE A 252 -14.72 -4.01 -0.85
CA PHE A 252 -14.68 -5.39 -0.39
C PHE A 252 -13.44 -6.07 -0.93
N ILE A 253 -12.76 -6.85 -0.09
CA ILE A 253 -11.63 -7.70 -0.45
C ILE A 253 -11.84 -9.11 0.10
N THR A 254 -11.42 -10.13 -0.64
CA THR A 254 -11.11 -11.47 -0.10
C THR A 254 -9.68 -11.80 -0.47
N ALA A 255 -8.91 -12.33 0.47
CA ALA A 255 -7.52 -12.74 0.27
C ALA A 255 -7.29 -14.13 0.89
N SER A 256 -6.32 -14.85 0.31
CA SER A 256 -5.88 -16.16 0.76
C SER A 256 -4.38 -16.34 0.53
N HIS A 257 -3.73 -16.98 1.49
CA HIS A 257 -2.29 -17.24 1.47
C HIS A 257 -2.04 -18.69 1.88
N ASN A 258 -1.44 -19.47 0.98
CA ASN A 258 -1.21 -20.91 1.13
C ASN A 258 0.29 -21.22 0.99
N PRO A 259 1.14 -20.85 1.95
CA PRO A 259 2.56 -21.18 1.92
C PRO A 259 2.81 -22.68 2.18
N GLU A 260 3.80 -23.26 1.52
CA GLU A 260 4.29 -24.63 1.77
C GLU A 260 5.28 -24.63 2.94
N ASN A 261 4.77 -24.35 4.14
CA ASN A 261 5.55 -24.26 5.38
C ASN A 261 6.11 -25.62 5.83
N ALA A 262 7.13 -25.60 6.69
CA ALA A 262 7.69 -26.83 7.24
C ALA A 262 6.66 -27.57 8.13
N GLY A 263 6.78 -28.90 8.20
CA GLY A 263 5.84 -29.72 8.96
C GLY A 263 5.75 -29.31 10.44
N GLY A 264 4.54 -29.00 10.91
CA GLY A 264 4.28 -28.57 12.28
C GLY A 264 4.18 -27.05 12.46
N GLU A 265 4.47 -26.26 11.43
CA GLU A 265 4.22 -24.83 11.42
C GLU A 265 2.75 -24.49 11.11
N PRO A 266 2.21 -23.38 11.63
CA PRO A 266 0.85 -22.94 11.32
C PRO A 266 0.66 -22.67 9.83
N THR A 267 -0.53 -23.00 9.32
CA THR A 267 -0.96 -22.69 7.94
C THR A 267 -2.02 -21.60 7.88
N ASP A 268 -2.58 -21.23 9.03
CA ASP A 268 -3.63 -20.21 9.19
C ASP A 268 -3.06 -18.82 9.54
N VAL A 269 -1.74 -18.70 9.57
CA VAL A 269 -0.99 -17.47 9.86
C VAL A 269 0.12 -17.26 8.83
N VAL A 270 0.29 -16.01 8.40
CA VAL A 270 1.47 -15.55 7.65
C VAL A 270 2.18 -14.45 8.42
N MET A 271 3.49 -14.35 8.26
CA MET A 271 4.27 -13.22 8.78
C MET A 271 4.29 -12.11 7.74
N MET A 272 3.95 -10.88 8.14
CA MET A 272 4.13 -9.67 7.35
C MET A 272 5.08 -8.71 8.05
N ALA A 273 5.73 -7.83 7.30
CA ALA A 273 6.57 -6.80 7.90
C ALA A 273 6.61 -5.51 7.09
N ALA A 274 6.63 -4.40 7.82
CA ALA A 274 7.04 -3.09 7.35
C ALA A 274 7.55 -2.27 8.54
N TYR A 275 8.18 -1.11 8.28
CA TYR A 275 8.59 -0.16 9.32
C TYR A 275 9.44 -0.77 10.45
N GLY A 276 10.25 -1.78 10.12
CA GLY A 276 11.24 -2.37 11.00
C GLY A 276 10.76 -3.48 11.93
N ALA A 277 9.49 -3.90 11.83
CA ALA A 277 8.97 -4.97 12.67
C ALA A 277 8.09 -5.98 11.90
N PRO A 278 8.27 -7.29 12.13
CA PRO A 278 7.34 -8.30 11.66
C PRO A 278 6.19 -8.53 12.65
N TYR A 279 5.05 -8.96 12.13
CA TYR A 279 3.88 -9.36 12.91
C TYR A 279 3.08 -10.43 12.15
N GLU A 280 2.21 -11.11 12.87
CA GLU A 280 1.37 -12.17 12.35
C GLU A 280 0.05 -11.62 11.81
N VAL A 281 -0.37 -12.17 10.67
CA VAL A 281 -1.65 -11.88 10.01
C VAL A 281 -2.34 -13.19 9.70
N ALA A 282 -3.67 -13.23 9.83
CA ALA A 282 -4.45 -14.38 9.39
C ALA A 282 -4.18 -14.67 7.91
N ALA A 283 -3.95 -15.95 7.56
CA ALA A 283 -3.67 -16.34 6.17
C ALA A 283 -4.85 -16.07 5.23
N ASP A 284 -6.08 -16.29 5.72
CA ASP A 284 -7.30 -16.12 4.95
C ASP A 284 -8.27 -15.15 5.61
N PHE A 285 -8.75 -14.16 4.85
CA PHE A 285 -9.67 -13.15 5.38
C PHE A 285 -10.52 -12.48 4.31
N ASN A 286 -11.62 -11.89 4.76
CA ASN A 286 -12.37 -10.88 4.00
C ASN A 286 -12.17 -9.51 4.66
N MET A 287 -12.15 -8.43 3.88
CA MET A 287 -12.13 -7.07 4.40
C MET A 287 -13.22 -6.21 3.79
N TYR A 288 -13.71 -5.28 4.60
CA TYR A 288 -14.76 -4.34 4.24
C TYR A 288 -14.33 -2.96 4.70
N SER A 289 -14.34 -1.97 3.80
CA SER A 289 -14.10 -0.57 4.17
C SER A 289 -15.21 0.34 3.69
N LEU A 290 -15.49 1.37 4.48
CA LEU A 290 -16.40 2.46 4.15
C LEU A 290 -15.78 3.77 4.68
N ALA A 291 -15.63 4.74 3.79
CA ALA A 291 -15.02 6.02 4.09
C ALA A 291 -15.88 7.15 3.53
N ILE A 292 -16.05 8.21 4.33
CA ILE A 292 -16.78 9.41 3.92
C ILE A 292 -16.05 10.66 4.39
N SER A 293 -16.00 11.67 3.54
CA SER A 293 -15.46 12.98 3.89
C SER A 293 -16.29 14.12 3.33
N ARG A 294 -16.14 15.30 3.96
CA ARG A 294 -16.73 16.55 3.50
C ARG A 294 -15.73 17.69 3.62
N ASN A 295 -15.52 18.39 2.51
CA ASN A 295 -14.75 19.63 2.48
C ASN A 295 -15.61 20.82 2.93
N VAL A 296 -15.03 21.64 3.82
CA VAL A 296 -15.58 22.90 4.32
C VAL A 296 -14.52 23.98 4.08
N PRO A 297 -14.65 24.73 2.97
CA PRO A 297 -13.78 25.88 2.71
C PRO A 297 -13.91 26.93 3.81
N VAL A 298 -12.79 27.53 4.21
CA VAL A 298 -12.73 28.58 5.23
C VAL A 298 -11.73 29.65 4.82
N GLU A 299 -11.86 30.86 5.38
CA GLU A 299 -10.95 32.00 5.14
C GLU A 299 -10.26 32.41 6.46
N TRP A 300 -9.48 31.49 7.04
CA TRP A 300 -8.84 31.68 8.36
C TRP A 300 -7.33 31.90 8.21
N GLY A 301 -6.96 33.02 7.60
CA GLY A 301 -5.57 33.31 7.29
C GLY A 301 -5.00 32.29 6.29
N PRO A 302 -3.94 31.53 6.62
CA PRO A 302 -3.40 30.52 5.71
C PRO A 302 -4.29 29.28 5.56
N VAL A 303 -5.21 29.02 6.51
CA VAL A 303 -6.09 27.85 6.48
C VAL A 303 -7.22 28.09 5.46
N SER A 304 -7.27 27.24 4.43
CA SER A 304 -8.21 27.36 3.32
C SER A 304 -9.31 26.31 3.31
N ASN A 305 -9.11 25.17 3.99
CA ASN A 305 -10.09 24.09 3.99
C ASN A 305 -9.96 23.21 5.23
N LEU A 306 -11.12 22.77 5.72
CA LEU A 306 -11.26 21.70 6.70
C LEU A 306 -11.97 20.53 6.04
N GLN A 307 -11.31 19.38 5.92
CA GLN A 307 -11.94 18.15 5.45
C GLN A 307 -12.24 17.25 6.65
N PHE A 308 -13.51 17.17 7.03
CA PHE A 308 -13.97 16.28 8.09
C PHE A 308 -14.23 14.90 7.50
N TYR A 309 -13.85 13.84 8.21
CA TYR A 309 -14.02 12.48 7.72
C TYR A 309 -14.28 11.46 8.84
N ASN A 310 -14.85 10.33 8.42
CA ASN A 310 -14.86 9.09 9.18
C ASN A 310 -14.58 7.92 8.23
N ASP A 311 -13.60 7.11 8.58
CA ASP A 311 -13.15 5.96 7.80
C ASP A 311 -13.21 4.70 8.69
N PHE A 312 -13.99 3.72 8.26
CA PHE A 312 -14.18 2.45 8.96
C PHE A 312 -13.65 1.27 8.15
N ALA A 313 -13.13 0.27 8.85
CA ALA A 313 -12.72 -0.98 8.25
C ALA A 313 -12.91 -2.17 9.20
N PHE A 314 -13.15 -3.32 8.61
CA PHE A 314 -13.37 -4.60 9.28
C PHE A 314 -12.63 -5.70 8.53
N MET A 315 -11.85 -6.52 9.23
CA MET A 315 -11.20 -7.72 8.73
C MET A 315 -11.81 -8.94 9.41
N GLN A 316 -12.55 -9.71 8.62
CA GLN A 316 -13.14 -10.97 8.99
C GLN A 316 -12.14 -12.10 8.74
N LYS A 317 -11.65 -12.73 9.80
CA LYS A 317 -10.66 -13.81 9.69
C LYS A 317 -11.37 -15.13 9.48
N LYS A 318 -10.88 -15.99 8.58
CA LYS A 318 -11.55 -17.26 8.26
C LYS A 318 -11.13 -18.41 9.17
N ALA A 319 -9.95 -18.32 9.79
CA ALA A 319 -9.43 -19.35 10.69
C ALA A 319 -10.31 -19.51 11.94
N SER A 320 -10.58 -20.76 12.31
CA SER A 320 -11.43 -21.06 13.47
C SER A 320 -10.78 -20.62 14.77
N GLY A 321 -11.53 -19.87 15.58
CA GLY A 321 -11.05 -19.37 16.89
C GLY A 321 -10.23 -18.09 16.80
N PHE A 322 -10.02 -17.52 15.61
CA PHE A 322 -9.42 -16.21 15.47
C PHE A 322 -10.47 -15.13 15.74
N ALA A 323 -10.06 -14.06 16.42
CA ALA A 323 -10.92 -12.91 16.70
C ALA A 323 -10.70 -11.82 15.65
N ASP A 324 -11.78 -11.33 15.05
CA ASP A 324 -11.74 -10.33 13.98
C ASP A 324 -11.09 -9.00 14.41
N SER A 325 -10.67 -8.22 13.41
CA SER A 325 -10.01 -6.92 13.59
C SER A 325 -10.83 -5.77 13.03
N TYR A 326 -10.81 -4.63 13.70
CA TYR A 326 -11.56 -3.44 13.30
C TYR A 326 -10.71 -2.18 13.45
N MET A 327 -10.99 -1.20 12.59
CA MET A 327 -10.40 0.13 12.65
C MET A 327 -11.47 1.18 12.36
N ASN A 328 -11.49 2.25 13.15
CA ASN A 328 -12.30 3.42 12.88
C ASN A 328 -11.46 4.68 13.14
N VAL A 329 -11.35 5.55 12.15
CA VAL A 329 -10.69 6.84 12.29
C VAL A 329 -11.67 7.96 12.00
N THR A 330 -11.84 8.84 12.97
CA THR A 330 -12.61 10.09 12.79
C THR A 330 -11.65 11.25 12.96
N GLY A 331 -11.69 12.23 12.06
CA GLY A 331 -10.74 13.32 12.12
C GLY A 331 -11.07 14.49 11.21
N VAL A 332 -10.11 15.39 11.15
CA VAL A 332 -10.12 16.54 10.25
C VAL A 332 -8.73 16.75 9.65
N LEU A 333 -8.69 16.93 8.34
CA LEU A 333 -7.53 17.43 7.62
C LEU A 333 -7.65 18.94 7.47
N VAL A 334 -6.67 19.66 8.02
CA VAL A 334 -6.51 21.11 7.89
C VAL A 334 -5.53 21.39 6.76
N SER A 335 -5.98 22.10 5.73
CA SER A 335 -5.14 22.57 4.62
C SER A 335 -4.75 24.03 4.81
N ALA A 336 -3.46 24.32 4.84
CA ALA A 336 -2.93 25.67 5.01
C ALA A 336 -1.70 25.93 4.12
N GLY A 337 -1.93 26.34 2.87
CA GLY A 337 -0.87 26.49 1.86
C GLY A 337 -0.13 25.16 1.63
N SER A 338 1.18 25.14 1.87
CA SER A 338 2.03 23.95 1.81
C SER A 338 1.96 23.06 3.06
N VAL A 339 1.19 23.46 4.08
CA VAL A 339 1.03 22.71 5.33
C VAL A 339 -0.26 21.91 5.32
N TYR A 340 -0.16 20.62 5.60
CA TYR A 340 -1.28 19.72 5.79
C TYR A 340 -1.18 19.13 7.19
N THR A 341 -2.25 19.27 7.97
CA THR A 341 -2.31 18.75 9.34
C THR A 341 -3.51 17.82 9.50
N TYR A 342 -3.25 16.55 9.80
CA TYR A 342 -4.28 15.59 10.19
C TYR A 342 -4.45 15.63 11.70
N ILE A 343 -5.69 15.75 12.16
CA ILE A 343 -6.08 15.62 13.57
C ILE A 343 -7.03 14.44 13.66
N ASP A 344 -6.52 13.32 14.16
CA ASP A 344 -7.15 12.01 14.11
C ASP A 344 -7.44 11.46 15.50
N TYR A 345 -8.62 10.85 15.64
CA TYR A 345 -8.91 9.87 16.68
C TYR A 345 -9.04 8.50 16.03
N ALA A 346 -7.98 7.70 16.10
CA ALA A 346 -7.90 6.38 15.51
C ALA A 346 -8.14 5.32 16.58
N ALA A 347 -9.22 4.55 16.44
CA ALA A 347 -9.59 3.46 17.32
C ALA A 347 -9.42 2.11 16.63
N GLY A 348 -8.88 1.12 17.34
CA GLY A 348 -8.67 -0.23 16.85
C GLY A 348 -9.18 -1.28 17.84
N TYR A 349 -9.64 -2.41 17.31
CA TYR A 349 -9.95 -3.63 18.05
C TYR A 349 -9.19 -4.77 17.40
N ASN A 350 -8.40 -5.53 18.16
CA ASN A 350 -7.45 -6.50 17.62
C ASN A 350 -6.64 -5.89 16.47
N HIS A 351 -5.91 -4.82 16.77
CA HIS A 351 -5.22 -4.03 15.75
C HIS A 351 -3.77 -3.82 16.17
N SER A 352 -2.83 -4.48 15.49
CA SER A 352 -1.41 -4.51 15.88
C SER A 352 -0.80 -3.12 16.08
N TRP A 353 -1.24 -2.11 15.31
CA TRP A 353 -0.75 -0.72 15.40
C TRP A 353 -1.54 0.19 16.36
N LEU A 354 -2.74 -0.22 16.76
CA LEU A 354 -3.71 0.53 17.56
C LEU A 354 -4.22 -0.35 18.71
N GLY A 355 -3.31 -0.79 19.58
CA GLY A 355 -3.64 -1.74 20.63
C GLY A 355 -2.44 -2.14 21.47
N GLY A 356 -2.71 -3.01 22.45
CA GLY A 356 -1.70 -3.49 23.41
C GLY A 356 -0.77 -4.56 22.85
N ASN A 357 -1.22 -5.38 21.89
CA ASN A 357 -0.45 -6.50 21.37
C ASN A 357 -0.15 -6.31 19.88
N PHE A 358 1.12 -6.04 19.58
CA PHE A 358 1.57 -5.84 18.21
C PHE A 358 1.67 -7.15 17.41
N VAL A 359 1.93 -8.27 18.08
CA VAL A 359 2.42 -9.49 17.44
C VAL A 359 1.32 -10.23 16.68
N ASP A 360 0.20 -10.54 17.33
CA ASP A 360 -0.80 -11.49 16.81
C ASP A 360 -2.23 -10.92 16.76
N ASP A 361 -2.40 -9.62 16.97
CA ASP A 361 -3.70 -8.94 16.91
C ASP A 361 -4.36 -9.08 15.52
N PHE A 362 -3.59 -9.15 14.44
CA PHE A 362 -4.12 -9.43 13.08
C PHE A 362 -4.18 -10.92 12.71
N SER A 363 -3.58 -11.82 13.49
CA SER A 363 -3.75 -13.27 13.36
C SER A 363 -4.78 -13.78 14.36
N LYS A 364 -4.37 -14.55 15.38
CA LYS A 364 -5.26 -15.14 16.38
C LYS A 364 -6.13 -14.10 17.07
N GLY A 365 -5.57 -12.94 17.38
CA GLY A 365 -6.22 -11.89 18.14
C GLY A 365 -6.69 -12.33 19.53
N ASN A 366 -7.32 -11.42 20.23
CA ASN A 366 -7.91 -11.65 21.55
C ASN A 366 -9.44 -11.54 21.46
N PRO A 367 -10.20 -12.60 21.81
CA PRO A 367 -11.67 -12.53 21.84
C PRO A 367 -12.20 -11.57 22.91
N ASP A 368 -11.40 -11.27 23.94
CA ASP A 368 -11.72 -10.33 25.02
C ASP A 368 -11.00 -8.99 24.84
N ALA A 369 -10.56 -8.67 23.61
CA ALA A 369 -9.93 -7.40 23.31
C ALA A 369 -10.84 -6.23 23.66
N LYS A 370 -10.23 -5.08 23.95
CA LYS A 370 -10.92 -3.82 24.12
C LYS A 370 -10.56 -2.92 22.95
N TRP A 371 -11.47 -1.99 22.65
CA TRP A 371 -11.12 -0.89 21.78
C TRP A 371 -10.04 -0.04 22.45
N GLU A 372 -8.94 0.10 21.74
CA GLU A 372 -7.85 0.99 22.09
C GLU A 372 -7.85 2.15 21.09
N ALA A 373 -7.42 3.33 21.51
CA ALA A 373 -7.45 4.51 20.68
C ALA A 373 -6.17 5.35 20.81
N ARG A 374 -5.77 5.95 19.69
CA ARG A 374 -4.71 6.94 19.60
C ARG A 374 -5.30 8.25 19.10
N PHE A 375 -5.14 9.30 19.90
CA PHE A 375 -5.28 10.66 19.42
C PHE A 375 -3.95 11.09 18.78
N ASN A 376 -4.00 11.56 17.54
CA ASN A 376 -2.82 11.85 16.74
C ASN A 376 -2.96 13.19 16.00
N ILE A 377 -1.88 13.97 15.99
CA ILE A 377 -1.77 15.16 15.16
C ILE A 377 -0.52 15.02 14.30
N ASN A 378 -0.71 14.79 13.00
CA ASN A 378 0.38 14.81 12.02
C ASN A 378 0.42 16.15 11.33
N ILE A 379 1.53 16.87 11.43
CA ILE A 379 1.76 18.12 10.69
C ILE A 379 2.88 17.91 9.67
N GLY A 380 2.62 18.28 8.42
CA GLY A 380 3.59 18.17 7.35
C GLY A 380 3.67 19.42 6.49
N TYR A 381 4.90 19.87 6.19
CA TYR A 381 5.17 20.89 5.18
C TYR A 381 5.70 20.23 3.90
N TYR A 382 5.09 20.55 2.76
CA TYR A 382 5.37 19.95 1.45
C TYR A 382 5.84 21.02 0.45
N PHE A 383 6.92 20.74 -0.27
CA PHE A 383 7.56 21.69 -1.20
C PHE A 383 7.88 21.08 -2.57
#